data_AF-A0AAD9KKW1-F1
#
_entry.id   AF-A0AAD9KKW1-F1
#
_cell.length_a   1.000
_cell.length_b   1.000
_cell.length_c   1.000
_cell.angle_alpha   90.00
_cell.angle_beta   90.00
_cell.angle_gamma   90.00
#
_symmetry.space_group_name_H-M   'P 1'
#
loop_
_entity.id
_entity.type
_entity.pdbx_description
1 polymer ?
#
loop_
_entity_poly.entity_id
_entity_poly.type
_entity_poly.pdbx_seq_one_letter_code
_entity_poly.pdbx_strand_id
1 'polypeptide(L)'
;MIQYIVDNGPYDHHWTPVSLLCNPCEITYDYIARLETSHVDYKHIFSKLKNVPGSKTGLPRSVTTYRGATDLDMIRKYYKTVPINITNSLFQTYNTDFQLFGYTWNTTSQSYGDRMNADGKEY
;
A
#
# COMPACT_ATOMS: atom_id res chain seq x y z
N MET A 1 15.63 -0.10 11.37
CA MET A 1 15.21 0.28 10.00
C MET A 1 14.23 1.43 10.00
N ILE A 2 12.99 1.28 10.50
CA ILE A 2 12.02 2.40 10.56
C ILE A 2 12.52 3.63 11.33
N GLN A 3 13.29 3.42 12.41
CA GLN A 3 13.94 4.50 13.15
C GLN A 3 14.91 5.30 12.28
N TYR A 4 15.67 4.62 11.41
CA TYR A 4 16.61 5.27 10.51
C TYR A 4 15.89 6.21 9.53
N ILE A 5 14.72 5.80 9.02
CA ILE A 5 13.90 6.62 8.12
C ILE A 5 13.40 7.87 8.85
N VAL A 6 12.98 7.73 10.12
CA VAL A 6 12.55 8.88 10.93
C VAL A 6 13.70 9.83 11.22
N ASP A 7 14.88 9.31 11.56
CA ASP A 7 16.03 10.12 11.97
C ASP A 7 16.74 10.77 10.78
N ASN A 8 16.80 10.09 9.64
CA ASN A 8 17.61 10.51 8.49
C ASN A 8 16.78 10.89 7.27
N GLY A 9 15.46 10.76 7.31
CA GLY A 9 14.57 11.04 6.19
C GLY A 9 14.53 9.92 5.12
N PRO A 10 13.51 9.93 4.26
CA PRO A 10 13.27 8.90 3.25
C PRO A 10 14.06 9.14 1.93
N TYR A 11 15.36 9.44 2.01
CA TYR A 11 16.16 9.80 0.83
C TYR A 11 16.55 8.63 -0.07
N ASP A 12 16.46 7.41 0.43
CA ASP A 12 16.62 6.22 -0.40
C ASP A 12 15.34 5.98 -1.21
N HIS A 13 15.49 5.71 -2.51
CA HIS A 13 14.37 5.59 -3.44
C HIS A 13 13.34 4.51 -3.06
N HIS A 14 13.71 3.52 -2.23
CA HIS A 14 12.78 2.52 -1.72
C HIS A 14 11.84 3.10 -0.65
N TRP A 15 12.24 4.17 0.03
CA TRP A 15 11.48 4.81 1.12
C TRP A 15 10.93 6.18 0.74
N THR A 16 11.39 6.78 -0.34
CA THR A 16 10.90 8.08 -0.81
C THR A 16 9.39 8.03 -1.09
N PRO A 17 8.60 9.01 -0.59
CA PRO A 17 7.18 9.13 -0.92
C PRO A 17 6.92 9.12 -2.43
N VAL A 18 5.82 8.49 -2.85
CA VAL A 18 5.43 8.39 -4.25
C VAL A 18 5.15 9.76 -4.87
N SER A 19 4.58 10.67 -4.08
CA SER A 19 4.39 12.07 -4.46
C SER A 19 5.68 12.78 -4.88
N LEU A 20 6.85 12.29 -4.45
CA LEU A 20 8.17 12.85 -4.80
C LEU A 20 8.92 12.06 -5.87
N LEU A 21 8.57 10.79 -6.13
CA LEU A 21 9.26 9.95 -7.11
C LEU A 21 8.75 10.12 -8.54
N CYS A 22 7.44 10.33 -8.71
CA CYS A 22 6.79 10.14 -10.01
C CYS A 22 6.00 11.35 -10.54
N ASN A 23 6.10 12.52 -9.89
CA ASN A 23 5.26 13.70 -10.19
C ASN A 23 3.80 13.30 -10.51
N PRO A 24 3.10 12.58 -9.61
CA PRO A 24 1.79 12.02 -9.93
C PRO A 24 0.74 13.08 -10.31
N CYS A 25 0.95 14.33 -9.92
CA CYS A 25 0.09 15.45 -10.30
C CYS A 25 0.23 15.88 -11.78
N GLU A 26 1.31 15.51 -12.45
CA GLU A 26 1.59 15.88 -13.86
C GLU A 26 1.10 14.82 -14.85
N ILE A 27 0.73 13.63 -14.37
CA ILE A 27 0.28 12.51 -15.19
C ILE A 27 -1.23 12.39 -15.10
N THR A 28 -1.90 12.32 -16.25
CA THR A 28 -3.33 12.00 -16.30
C THR A 28 -3.50 10.48 -16.32
N TYR A 29 -4.04 9.91 -15.25
CA TYR A 29 -4.26 8.47 -15.14
C TYR A 29 -5.66 8.09 -15.61
N ASP A 30 -5.75 7.10 -16.50
CA ASP A 30 -7.03 6.46 -16.84
C ASP A 30 -7.53 5.54 -15.71
N TYR A 31 -6.60 4.96 -14.95
CA TYR A 31 -6.88 4.00 -13.87
C TYR A 31 -5.92 4.19 -12.70
N ILE A 32 -6.47 4.14 -11.47
CA ILE A 32 -5.72 4.03 -10.22
C ILE A 32 -6.26 2.79 -9.50
N ALA A 33 -5.41 1.83 -9.18
CA ALA A 33 -5.77 0.54 -8.60
C ALA A 33 -5.20 0.39 -7.18
N ARG A 34 -5.81 -0.50 -6.39
CA ARG A 34 -5.37 -0.82 -5.02
C ARG A 34 -4.78 -2.23 -4.99
N LEU A 35 -3.73 -2.42 -4.19
CA LEU A 35 -3.09 -3.75 -4.09
C LEU A 35 -4.04 -4.78 -3.47
N GLU A 36 -4.90 -4.33 -2.57
CA GLU A 36 -5.92 -5.09 -1.86
C GLU A 36 -6.97 -5.65 -2.84
N THR A 37 -7.39 -4.86 -3.83
CA THR A 37 -8.38 -5.25 -4.86
C THR A 37 -7.74 -5.69 -6.17
N SER A 38 -6.41 -5.83 -6.18
CA SER A 38 -5.61 -6.01 -7.39
C SER A 38 -6.07 -7.20 -8.25
N HIS A 39 -6.47 -8.31 -7.63
CA HIS A 39 -6.99 -9.50 -8.30
C HIS A 39 -8.22 -9.23 -9.19
N VAL A 40 -9.04 -8.23 -8.85
CA VAL A 40 -10.18 -7.77 -9.66
C VAL A 40 -9.76 -6.62 -10.58
N ASP A 41 -9.00 -5.66 -10.05
CA ASP A 41 -8.61 -4.45 -10.79
C ASP A 41 -7.86 -4.81 -12.07
N TYR A 42 -6.92 -5.76 -12.02
CA TYR A 42 -6.18 -6.18 -13.21
C TYR A 42 -7.08 -6.80 -14.27
N LYS A 43 -8.07 -7.61 -13.89
CA LYS A 43 -9.02 -8.18 -14.85
C LYS A 43 -9.83 -7.08 -15.52
N HIS A 44 -10.28 -6.10 -14.75
CA HIS A 44 -11.02 -4.96 -15.29
C HIS A 44 -10.15 -4.16 -16.27
N ILE A 45 -8.97 -3.72 -15.83
CA ILE A 45 -8.05 -2.90 -16.64
C ILE A 45 -7.66 -3.65 -17.92
N PHE A 46 -7.24 -4.91 -17.83
CA PHE A 46 -6.87 -5.69 -19.01
C PHE A 46 -8.03 -5.94 -19.97
N SER A 47 -9.28 -6.00 -19.50
CA SER A 47 -10.44 -6.11 -20.39
C SER A 47 -10.67 -4.87 -21.26
N LYS A 48 -10.17 -3.71 -20.82
CA LYS A 48 -10.30 -2.42 -21.52
C LYS A 48 -9.14 -2.14 -22.46
N LEU A 49 -7.98 -2.75 -22.22
CA LEU A 49 -6.80 -2.62 -23.07
C LEU A 49 -6.90 -3.55 -24.29
N LYS A 50 -6.86 -2.98 -25.50
CA LYS A 50 -6.83 -3.75 -26.74
C LYS A 50 -5.45 -4.38 -26.93
N ASN A 51 -5.41 -5.63 -27.40
CA ASN A 51 -4.19 -6.33 -27.83
C ASN A 51 -3.12 -6.58 -26.74
N VAL A 52 -3.49 -6.69 -25.47
CA VAL A 52 -2.53 -7.07 -24.40
C VAL A 52 -2.43 -8.61 -24.32
N PRO A 53 -1.26 -9.22 -24.63
CA PRO A 53 -1.03 -10.64 -24.41
C PRO A 53 -1.18 -10.97 -22.91
N GLY A 54 -1.92 -12.02 -22.57
CA GLY A 54 -2.17 -12.39 -21.17
C GLY A 54 -3.32 -11.64 -20.47
N SER A 55 -4.03 -10.75 -21.17
CA SER A 55 -5.23 -10.07 -20.66
C SER A 55 -6.31 -11.02 -20.11
N LYS A 56 -6.37 -12.26 -20.64
CA LYS A 56 -7.31 -13.31 -20.20
C LYS A 56 -6.76 -14.19 -19.06
N THR A 57 -5.45 -14.17 -18.81
CA THR A 57 -4.80 -15.05 -17.82
C THR A 57 -4.60 -14.38 -16.45
N GLY A 58 -4.90 -13.09 -16.34
CA GLY A 58 -4.65 -12.30 -15.13
C GLY A 58 -3.16 -12.04 -14.91
N LEU A 59 -2.80 -11.41 -13.79
CA LEU A 59 -1.40 -11.31 -13.41
C LEU A 59 -0.78 -12.70 -13.24
N PRO A 60 0.49 -12.90 -13.64
CA PRO A 60 1.21 -14.09 -13.24
C PRO A 60 1.18 -14.17 -11.71
N ARG A 61 0.61 -15.25 -11.15
CA ARG A 61 0.85 -15.58 -9.74
C ARG A 61 2.36 -15.62 -9.58
N SER A 62 2.93 -14.78 -8.71
CA SER A 62 4.35 -14.88 -8.38
C SER A 62 4.58 -16.26 -7.76
N VAL A 63 5.08 -17.21 -8.54
CA VAL A 63 5.24 -18.61 -8.12
C VAL A 63 6.51 -18.81 -7.29
N THR A 64 7.32 -17.77 -7.02
CA THR A 64 8.70 -18.03 -6.57
C THR A 64 9.24 -17.29 -5.34
N THR A 65 8.60 -16.29 -4.72
CA THR A 65 9.30 -15.60 -3.61
C THR A 65 8.50 -15.01 -2.44
N TYR A 66 7.17 -15.04 -2.39
CA TYR A 66 6.45 -14.50 -1.21
C TYR A 66 5.69 -15.58 -0.44
N ARG A 67 6.19 -15.92 0.75
CA ARG A 67 5.56 -16.85 1.68
C ARG A 67 4.32 -16.19 2.30
N GLY A 68 3.16 -16.39 1.67
CA GLY A 68 1.85 -16.04 2.21
C GLY A 68 1.43 -14.59 1.98
N ALA A 69 0.13 -14.35 1.83
CA ALA A 69 -0.42 -13.00 1.86
C ALA A 69 -0.05 -12.32 3.20
N THR A 70 0.19 -11.01 3.17
CA THR A 70 0.36 -10.27 4.41
C THR A 70 -0.93 -10.34 5.22
N ASP A 71 -0.90 -11.11 6.30
CA ASP A 71 -2.04 -11.25 7.21
C ASP A 71 -1.94 -10.26 8.39
N LEU A 72 -3.08 -9.85 8.93
CA LEU A 72 -3.20 -8.90 10.02
C LEU A 72 -2.47 -9.35 11.28
N ASP A 73 -2.47 -10.64 11.59
CA ASP A 73 -1.77 -11.16 12.78
C ASP A 73 -0.26 -11.05 12.64
N MET A 74 0.25 -11.24 11.42
CA MET A 74 1.65 -11.02 11.11
C MET A 74 2.02 -9.55 11.27
N ILE A 75 1.18 -8.63 10.79
CA ILE A 75 1.42 -7.19 10.94
C ILE A 75 1.40 -6.80 12.43
N ARG A 76 0.37 -7.22 13.18
CA ARG A 76 0.28 -6.99 14.64
C ARG A 76 1.54 -7.49 15.35
N LYS A 77 1.99 -8.71 15.03
CA LYS A 77 3.20 -9.31 15.63
C LYS A 77 4.44 -8.46 15.42
N TYR A 78 4.66 -7.92 14.21
CA TYR A 78 5.86 -7.12 13.90
C TYR A 78 5.78 -5.68 14.41
N TYR A 79 4.58 -5.08 14.42
CA TYR A 79 4.41 -3.67 14.80
C TYR A 79 4.10 -3.45 16.29
N LYS A 80 3.79 -4.51 17.07
CA LYS A 80 3.42 -4.37 18.49
C LYS A 80 4.45 -3.64 19.36
N THR A 81 5.74 -3.70 19.01
CA THR A 81 6.83 -3.09 19.77
C THR A 81 7.27 -1.75 19.20
N VAL A 82 6.65 -1.29 18.11
CA VAL A 82 7.01 -0.02 17.50
C VAL A 82 6.41 1.12 18.32
N PRO A 83 7.23 2.07 18.81
CA PRO A 83 6.72 3.20 19.57
C PRO A 83 5.76 4.09 18.73
N ILE A 84 4.70 4.59 19.37
CA ILE A 84 3.67 5.40 18.70
C ILE A 84 4.22 6.72 18.12
N ASN A 85 5.26 7.29 18.73
CA ASN A 85 5.91 8.48 18.19
C ASN A 85 6.59 8.18 16.84
N ILE A 86 7.18 6.98 16.68
CA ILE A 86 7.81 6.57 15.42
C ILE A 86 6.76 6.36 14.33
N THR A 87 5.64 5.72 14.63
CA THR A 87 4.56 5.56 13.65
C THR A 87 3.93 6.89 13.27
N ASN A 88 3.74 7.82 14.22
CA ASN A 88 3.25 9.16 13.93
C ASN A 88 4.23 9.97 13.07
N SER A 89 5.53 9.90 13.34
CA SER A 89 6.55 10.55 12.51
C SER A 89 6.56 9.97 11.09
N LEU A 90 6.47 8.64 10.94
CA LEU A 90 6.33 8.02 9.62
C LEU A 90 5.06 8.49 8.91
N PHE A 91 3.92 8.55 9.61
CA PHE A 91 2.69 9.06 9.02
C PHE A 91 2.86 10.49 8.51
N GLN A 92 3.50 11.38 9.28
CA GLN A 92 3.78 12.75 8.81
C GLN A 92 4.62 12.76 7.53
N THR A 93 5.64 11.90 7.45
CA THR A 93 6.47 11.74 6.24
C THR A 93 5.66 11.31 5.01
N TYR A 94 4.66 10.44 5.17
CA TYR A 94 3.86 9.87 4.07
C TYR A 94 2.45 10.47 3.93
N ASN A 95 2.08 11.48 4.72
CA ASN A 95 0.70 11.98 4.80
C ASN A 95 0.15 12.44 3.43
N THR A 96 0.99 13.08 2.60
CA THR A 96 0.61 13.47 1.24
C THR A 96 0.18 12.27 0.40
N ASP A 97 0.92 11.16 0.46
CA ASP A 97 0.58 9.94 -0.28
C ASP A 97 -0.71 9.30 0.27
N PHE A 98 -0.90 9.30 1.59
CA PHE A 98 -2.14 8.83 2.21
C PHE A 98 -3.35 9.59 1.65
N GLN A 99 -3.25 10.91 1.56
CA GLN A 99 -4.32 11.75 1.01
C GLN A 99 -4.51 11.48 -0.48
N LEU A 100 -3.42 11.40 -1.25
CA LEU A 100 -3.45 11.18 -2.70
C LEU A 100 -4.15 9.86 -3.07
N PHE A 101 -3.95 8.80 -2.29
CA PHE A 101 -4.50 7.47 -2.56
C PHE A 101 -5.77 7.14 -1.73
N GLY A 102 -6.25 8.08 -0.92
CA GLY A 102 -7.46 7.92 -0.12
C GLY A 102 -7.33 6.89 1.01
N TYR A 103 -6.17 6.85 1.66
CA TYR A 103 -5.93 6.11 2.90
C TYR A 103 -6.08 7.02 4.12
N THR A 104 -6.46 6.44 5.26
CA THR A 104 -6.61 7.19 6.52
C THR A 104 -5.68 6.63 7.59
N TRP A 105 -5.16 7.51 8.44
CA TRP A 105 -4.38 7.15 9.64
C TRP A 105 -5.27 7.20 10.88
N ASN A 106 -5.18 6.21 11.77
CA ASN A 106 -5.75 6.31 13.11
C ASN A 106 -4.60 6.40 14.10
N THR A 107 -4.65 7.39 14.96
CA THR A 107 -3.72 7.49 16.09
C THR A 107 -4.13 6.58 17.25
N THR A 108 -5.32 5.97 17.23
CA THR A 108 -5.75 5.06 18.31
C THR A 108 -5.07 3.71 18.16
N SER A 109 -4.23 3.39 19.15
CA SER A 109 -3.28 2.27 19.31
C SER A 109 -3.86 0.84 19.24
N GLN A 110 -5.04 0.65 18.66
CA GLN A 110 -5.69 -0.65 18.51
C GLN A 110 -6.10 -0.99 17.07
N SER A 111 -6.10 -0.03 16.13
CA SER A 111 -6.93 -0.21 14.93
C SER A 111 -6.25 -0.58 13.61
N TYR A 112 -4.94 -0.84 13.55
CA TYR A 112 -4.35 -1.32 12.28
C TYR A 112 -4.99 -2.66 11.85
N GLY A 113 -5.35 -3.51 12.81
CA GLY A 113 -6.11 -4.73 12.56
C GLY A 113 -7.64 -4.56 12.53
N ASP A 114 -8.18 -3.44 13.02
CA ASP A 114 -9.63 -3.25 13.14
C ASP A 114 -10.22 -2.50 11.94
N ARG A 115 -9.41 -1.77 11.17
CA ARG A 115 -9.87 -1.01 10.00
C ARG A 115 -10.04 -1.83 8.72
N MET A 116 -9.44 -3.01 8.62
CA MET A 116 -9.78 -3.94 7.52
C MET A 116 -11.14 -4.64 7.75
N ASN A 117 -11.70 -4.56 8.96
CA ASN A 117 -13.03 -5.09 9.27
C ASN A 117 -14.17 -4.09 9.02
N ALA A 118 -13.85 -2.81 8.79
CA ALA A 118 -14.86 -1.75 8.63
C ALA A 118 -15.55 -1.76 7.25
N ASP A 119 -14.97 -2.43 6.25
CA ASP A 119 -15.58 -2.56 4.91
C ASP A 119 -16.45 -3.81 4.75
N GLY A 120 -16.62 -4.62 5.81
CA GLY A 120 -17.68 -5.64 5.90
C GLY A 120 -17.73 -6.65 4.75
N LYS A 121 -16.60 -6.88 4.05
CA LYS A 121 -16.51 -7.91 3.01
C LYS A 121 -15.55 -9.00 3.47
N GLU A 122 -16.14 -10.06 3.99
CA GLU A 122 -15.53 -11.38 3.97
C GLU A 122 -15.14 -11.69 2.51
N TYR A 123 -13.88 -12.07 2.30
CA TYR A 123 -13.42 -12.69 1.06
C TYR A 123 -13.38 -14.20 1.24
#